data_AF-A0A7S2EA60-F1
#
_entry.id   AF-A0A7S2EA60-F1
#
_cell.length_a   1.000
_cell.length_b   1.000
_cell.length_c   1.000
_cell.angle_alpha   90.00
_cell.angle_beta   90.00
_cell.angle_gamma   90.00
#
_symmetry.space_group_name_H-M   'P 1'
#
loop_
_entity.id
_entity.type
_entity.pdbx_description
1 polymer ?
#
loop_
_entity_poly.entity_id
_entity_poly.type
_entity_poly.pdbx_seq_one_letter_code
_entity_poly.pdbx_strand_id
1 'polypeptide(L)'
;MSDTDDDAAELPPSTKMGVCTFLVIFLMSALPTVAFVLGYSGIGYGLEVTAKSYDYHDEAVQVVEYLLIFALFLYLLDSHTWPIILQIPCYLLLFVGFCAILLLMVTETPYGPLCVLTVLVPLLLIGIKDLCYKHVPGHVYAIWMHSVLVTQGVALIVVFFSWALRGENFWDAPTRAIYSDRGGCKIDFEGLEQCAGNGTVPCFWTSTDKVDVEFNSQCRAQCLDIYEECEEAFIIWSNPFLAAMALIVIGFISLYLKPDDPQAHHGISAVVRFFAIFLFLFWIFASLAGAGDGLSSSLIAYALSMCVGSSIIMSVVFWKKLTSTDTIGGAYKQAEAYLDLLKGLVILAFTPLLILYLLICALNQLVRRTVTCCCPCFVRLTEEEKAHRGCLTKRASNQVEDFKRWNHSRVLVYAVYWGIGYV
;
A
#
# COMPACT_ATOMS: atom_id res chain seq x y z
N MET A 1 31.70 38.94 -15.83
CA MET A 1 30.27 38.90 -16.20
C MET A 1 30.20 37.90 -17.34
N SER A 2 29.96 36.65 -16.98
CA SER A 2 29.96 35.49 -17.88
C SER A 2 28.48 35.21 -18.13
N ASP A 3 27.99 35.56 -19.31
CA ASP A 3 26.68 35.14 -19.78
C ASP A 3 26.72 33.62 -19.96
N THR A 4 26.32 32.90 -18.90
CA THR A 4 25.91 31.51 -19.02
C THR A 4 24.50 31.56 -19.58
N ASP A 5 24.40 31.41 -20.90
CA ASP A 5 23.16 31.01 -21.56
C ASP A 5 22.70 29.70 -20.91
N ASP A 6 21.71 29.81 -20.03
CA ASP A 6 20.90 28.71 -19.53
C ASP A 6 20.05 28.19 -20.72
N ASP A 7 20.70 27.48 -21.64
CA ASP A 7 20.02 26.60 -22.58
C ASP A 7 19.33 25.53 -21.73
N ALA A 8 18.06 25.78 -21.41
CA ALA A 8 17.18 24.83 -20.74
C ALA A 8 17.21 23.55 -21.55
N ALA A 9 17.99 22.56 -21.07
CA ALA A 9 18.25 21.32 -21.78
C ALA A 9 16.92 20.67 -22.17
N GLU A 10 16.55 20.80 -23.44
CA GLU A 10 15.38 20.14 -23.99
C GLU A 10 15.58 18.64 -23.78
N LEU A 11 14.72 18.05 -22.92
CA LEU A 11 14.70 16.62 -22.69
C LEU A 11 14.64 15.90 -24.05
N PRO A 12 15.43 14.83 -24.25
CA PRO A 12 15.49 14.16 -25.53
C PRO A 12 14.07 13.78 -25.99
N PRO A 13 13.74 13.96 -27.28
CA PRO A 13 12.38 13.81 -27.81
C PRO A 13 11.77 12.43 -27.57
N SER A 14 12.57 11.41 -27.25
CA SER A 14 12.15 10.07 -26.84
C SER A 14 11.40 10.00 -25.51
N THR A 15 11.25 11.11 -24.78
CA THR A 15 10.52 11.17 -23.49
C THR A 15 9.04 11.50 -23.64
N LYS A 16 8.60 12.06 -24.78
CA LYS A 16 7.19 12.46 -24.97
C LYS A 16 6.31 11.22 -25.19
N MET A 17 5.37 11.01 -24.27
CA MET A 17 4.38 9.95 -24.38
C MET A 17 3.34 10.30 -25.46
N GLY A 18 3.08 9.39 -26.39
CA GLY A 18 2.02 9.56 -27.38
C GLY A 18 0.63 9.57 -26.72
N VAL A 19 -0.32 10.32 -27.29
CA VAL A 19 -1.68 10.46 -26.73
C VAL A 19 -2.39 9.10 -26.57
N CYS A 20 -2.24 8.20 -27.54
CA CYS A 20 -2.82 6.85 -27.44
C CYS A 20 -2.25 6.06 -26.27
N THR A 21 -0.92 6.12 -26.06
CA THR A 21 -0.24 5.48 -24.93
C THR A 21 -0.71 6.07 -23.60
N PHE A 22 -0.83 7.41 -23.52
CA PHE A 22 -1.39 8.09 -22.36
C PHE A 22 -2.79 7.56 -22.05
N LEU A 23 -3.70 7.53 -23.03
CA LEU A 23 -5.08 7.09 -22.83
C LEU A 23 -5.16 5.63 -22.38
N VAL A 24 -4.36 4.73 -22.97
CA VAL A 24 -4.33 3.31 -22.56
C VAL A 24 -3.84 3.16 -21.12
N ILE A 25 -2.72 3.80 -20.76
CA ILE A 25 -2.20 3.72 -19.39
C ILE A 25 -3.18 4.37 -18.41
N PHE A 26 -3.78 5.50 -18.78
CA PHE A 26 -4.80 6.19 -17.98
C PHE A 26 -6.01 5.30 -17.73
N LEU A 27 -6.59 4.68 -18.76
CA LEU A 27 -7.77 3.82 -18.58
C LEU A 27 -7.45 2.59 -17.74
N MET A 28 -6.32 1.92 -18.01
CA MET A 28 -5.93 0.70 -17.29
C MET A 28 -5.63 0.97 -15.82
N SER A 29 -4.95 2.07 -15.50
CA SER A 29 -4.64 2.45 -14.12
C SER A 29 -5.81 3.10 -13.37
N ALA A 30 -6.80 3.64 -14.08
CA ALA A 30 -8.02 4.17 -13.47
C ALA A 30 -8.94 3.06 -12.94
N LEU A 31 -8.87 1.83 -13.48
CA LEU A 31 -9.72 0.71 -13.06
C LEU A 31 -9.74 0.46 -11.54
N PRO A 32 -8.60 0.27 -10.85
CA PRO A 32 -8.61 0.08 -9.40
C PRO A 32 -9.14 1.31 -8.65
N THR A 33 -8.85 2.52 -9.12
CA THR A 33 -9.36 3.76 -8.51
C THR A 33 -10.88 3.88 -8.64
N VAL A 34 -11.43 3.58 -9.82
CA VAL A 34 -12.87 3.59 -10.06
C VAL A 34 -13.56 2.50 -9.23
N ALA A 35 -13.00 1.29 -9.19
CA ALA A 35 -13.52 0.21 -8.35
C ALA A 35 -13.51 0.59 -6.87
N PHE A 36 -12.44 1.23 -6.39
CA PHE A 36 -12.34 1.73 -5.02
C PHE A 36 -13.40 2.79 -4.72
N VAL A 37 -13.53 3.81 -5.57
CA VAL A 37 -14.51 4.90 -5.37
C VAL A 37 -15.93 4.33 -5.39
N LEU A 38 -16.25 3.45 -6.34
CA LEU A 38 -17.58 2.84 -6.41
C LEU A 38 -17.85 1.87 -5.25
N GLY A 39 -16.84 1.19 -4.73
CA GLY A 39 -17.00 0.17 -3.70
C GLY A 39 -16.94 0.67 -2.25
N TYR A 40 -16.19 1.74 -1.98
CA TYR A 40 -15.79 2.12 -0.61
C TYR A 40 -15.91 3.62 -0.31
N SER A 41 -16.59 4.39 -1.17
CA SER A 41 -16.83 5.81 -0.89
C SER A 41 -18.31 6.15 -0.87
N GLY A 42 -18.62 7.31 -0.28
CA GLY A 42 -19.97 7.89 -0.32
C GLY A 42 -20.50 8.21 -1.71
N ILE A 43 -19.65 8.26 -2.75
CA ILE A 43 -20.09 8.42 -4.15
C ILE A 43 -20.74 7.13 -4.67
N GLY A 44 -20.30 5.98 -4.16
CA GLY A 44 -20.73 4.65 -4.60
C GLY A 44 -21.50 3.92 -3.52
N TYR A 45 -21.18 2.63 -3.38
CA TYR A 45 -21.80 1.70 -2.43
C TYR A 45 -21.03 1.56 -1.12
N GLY A 46 -20.22 2.57 -0.76
CA GLY A 46 -19.29 2.46 0.36
C GLY A 46 -19.96 2.17 1.69
N LEU A 47 -21.13 2.76 1.93
CA LEU A 47 -21.91 2.55 3.14
C LEU A 47 -22.48 1.13 3.19
N GLU A 48 -23.12 0.67 2.10
CA GLU A 48 -23.70 -0.67 2.03
C GLU A 48 -22.66 -1.76 2.12
N VAL A 49 -21.50 -1.56 1.47
CA VAL A 49 -20.36 -2.48 1.54
C VAL A 49 -19.81 -2.53 2.96
N THR A 50 -19.60 -1.37 3.61
CA THR A 50 -19.07 -1.33 4.98
C THR A 50 -20.03 -1.99 5.96
N ALA A 51 -21.31 -1.61 5.93
CA ALA A 51 -22.35 -2.16 6.79
C ALA A 51 -22.45 -3.68 6.67
N LYS A 52 -22.44 -4.20 5.44
CA LYS A 52 -22.50 -5.65 5.19
C LYS A 52 -21.20 -6.38 5.52
N SER A 53 -20.07 -5.68 5.49
CA SER A 53 -18.79 -6.31 5.78
C SER A 53 -18.65 -6.59 7.27
N TYR A 54 -19.26 -5.82 8.18
CA TYR A 54 -19.20 -6.08 9.62
C TYR A 54 -19.65 -7.50 10.01
N ASP A 55 -20.58 -8.08 9.26
CA ASP A 55 -21.01 -9.48 9.45
C ASP A 55 -19.90 -10.51 9.20
N TYR A 56 -18.79 -10.11 8.57
CA TYR A 56 -17.66 -10.95 8.15
C TYR A 56 -16.32 -10.56 8.82
N HIS A 57 -16.37 -9.85 9.94
CA HIS A 57 -15.17 -9.33 10.60
C HIS A 57 -14.22 -10.45 11.03
N ASP A 58 -14.72 -11.49 11.70
CA ASP A 58 -13.89 -12.62 12.14
C ASP A 58 -13.27 -13.39 10.96
N GLU A 59 -14.01 -13.51 9.86
CA GLU A 59 -13.55 -14.12 8.62
C GLU A 59 -12.49 -13.27 7.92
N ALA A 60 -12.56 -11.95 7.99
CA ALA A 60 -11.58 -11.02 7.44
C ALA A 60 -10.18 -11.32 7.98
N VAL A 61 -10.06 -11.37 9.31
CA VAL A 61 -8.80 -11.63 10.01
C VAL A 61 -8.24 -13.00 9.63
N GLN A 62 -9.09 -14.03 9.60
CA GLN A 62 -8.69 -15.38 9.21
C GLN A 62 -8.20 -15.44 7.76
N VAL A 63 -8.88 -14.77 6.83
CA VAL A 63 -8.45 -14.72 5.42
C VAL A 63 -7.08 -14.05 5.28
N VAL A 64 -6.84 -12.95 6.01
CA VAL A 64 -5.51 -12.30 6.03
C VAL A 64 -4.45 -13.25 6.56
N GLU A 65 -4.70 -13.90 7.69
CA GLU A 65 -3.78 -14.85 8.30
C GLU A 65 -3.46 -16.02 7.36
N TYR A 66 -4.48 -16.66 6.78
CA TYR A 66 -4.30 -17.77 5.84
C TYR A 66 -3.57 -17.33 4.59
N LEU A 67 -3.82 -16.12 4.07
CA LEU A 67 -3.10 -15.62 2.90
C LEU A 67 -1.64 -15.35 3.20
N LEU A 68 -1.33 -14.78 4.37
CA LEU A 68 0.05 -14.54 4.81
C LEU A 68 0.80 -15.86 5.02
N ILE A 69 0.17 -16.85 5.67
CA ILE A 69 0.74 -18.19 5.82
C ILE A 69 0.96 -18.84 4.45
N PHE A 70 0.00 -18.71 3.53
CA PHE A 70 0.10 -19.25 2.18
C PHE A 70 1.20 -18.56 1.35
N ALA A 71 1.31 -17.23 1.40
CA ALA A 71 2.37 -16.47 0.75
C ALA A 71 3.74 -16.85 1.31
N LEU A 72 3.86 -16.95 2.64
CA LEU A 72 5.06 -17.40 3.32
C LEU A 72 5.42 -18.83 2.91
N PHE A 73 4.45 -19.73 2.82
CA PHE A 73 4.64 -21.10 2.36
C PHE A 73 5.16 -21.17 0.92
N LEU A 74 4.57 -20.39 0.01
CA LEU A 74 5.04 -20.29 -1.38
C LEU A 74 6.47 -19.76 -1.47
N TYR A 75 6.79 -18.76 -0.65
CA TYR A 75 8.15 -18.23 -0.53
C TYR A 75 9.14 -19.28 0.00
N LEU A 76 8.80 -19.94 1.11
CA LEU A 76 9.63 -20.97 1.76
C LEU A 76 9.91 -22.16 0.85
N LEU A 77 8.95 -22.53 -0.01
CA LEU A 77 9.11 -23.63 -0.96
C LEU A 77 9.75 -23.22 -2.30
N ASP A 78 10.25 -21.99 -2.40
CA ASP A 78 10.87 -21.46 -3.60
C ASP A 78 9.96 -21.67 -4.83
N SER A 79 8.69 -21.24 -4.73
CA SER A 79 7.65 -21.46 -5.75
C SER A 79 8.05 -21.00 -7.16
N HIS A 80 8.95 -20.01 -7.26
CA HIS A 80 9.51 -19.52 -8.51
C HIS A 80 10.22 -20.57 -9.38
N THR A 81 10.67 -21.69 -8.80
CA THR A 81 11.30 -22.78 -9.56
C THR A 81 10.32 -23.89 -9.94
N TRP A 82 9.06 -23.80 -9.50
CA TRP A 82 8.04 -24.80 -9.81
C TRP A 82 7.66 -24.76 -11.29
N PRO A 83 7.09 -25.84 -11.85
CA PRO A 83 6.52 -25.78 -13.19
C PRO A 83 5.38 -24.74 -13.24
N ILE A 84 5.29 -24.02 -14.37
CA ILE A 84 4.32 -22.94 -14.60
C ILE A 84 2.88 -23.38 -14.26
N ILE A 85 2.54 -24.64 -14.53
CA ILE A 85 1.20 -25.20 -14.29
C ILE A 85 0.81 -25.20 -12.80
N LEU A 86 1.78 -25.26 -11.88
CA LEU A 86 1.56 -25.15 -10.42
C LEU A 86 1.66 -23.70 -9.94
N GLN A 87 2.50 -22.89 -10.60
CA GLN A 87 2.68 -21.48 -10.25
C GLN A 87 1.43 -20.65 -10.51
N ILE A 88 0.82 -20.80 -11.70
CA ILE A 88 -0.35 -20.02 -12.11
C ILE A 88 -1.49 -20.10 -11.08
N PRO A 89 -1.99 -21.29 -10.67
CA PRO A 89 -3.09 -21.36 -9.70
C PRO A 89 -2.69 -20.82 -8.32
N CYS A 90 -1.43 -20.99 -7.89
CA CYS A 90 -0.96 -20.44 -6.61
C CYS A 90 -0.93 -18.90 -6.62
N TYR A 91 -0.40 -18.29 -7.67
CA TYR A 91 -0.39 -16.84 -7.81
C TYR A 91 -1.78 -16.27 -8.06
N LEU A 92 -2.64 -16.99 -8.78
CA LEU A 92 -4.04 -16.62 -8.94
C LEU A 92 -4.78 -16.68 -7.60
N LEU A 93 -4.54 -17.70 -6.77
CA LEU A 93 -5.10 -17.79 -5.43
C LEU A 93 -4.61 -16.66 -4.53
N LEU A 94 -3.31 -16.33 -4.59
CA LEU A 94 -2.77 -15.15 -3.88
C LEU A 94 -3.45 -13.86 -4.34
N PHE A 95 -3.65 -13.69 -5.64
CA PHE A 95 -4.32 -12.53 -6.20
C PHE A 95 -5.79 -12.43 -5.75
N VAL A 96 -6.54 -13.54 -5.85
CA VAL A 96 -7.94 -13.60 -5.40
C VAL A 96 -8.03 -13.38 -3.89
N GLY A 97 -7.15 -13.98 -3.10
CA GLY A 97 -7.08 -13.78 -1.67
C GLY A 97 -6.75 -12.33 -1.31
N PHE A 98 -5.83 -11.69 -2.03
CA PHE A 98 -5.54 -10.27 -1.85
C PHE A 98 -6.77 -9.40 -2.18
N CYS A 99 -7.46 -9.68 -3.29
CA CYS A 99 -8.74 -9.05 -3.63
C CYS A 99 -9.79 -9.22 -2.52
N ALA A 100 -9.90 -10.43 -1.93
CA ALA A 100 -10.80 -10.71 -0.82
C ALA A 100 -10.41 -9.91 0.44
N ILE A 101 -9.11 -9.81 0.74
CA ILE A 101 -8.62 -8.94 1.82
C ILE A 101 -9.03 -7.48 1.55
N LEU A 102 -9.04 -6.99 0.32
CA LEU A 102 -9.49 -5.61 0.04
C LEU A 102 -10.93 -5.41 0.47
N LEU A 103 -11.78 -6.37 0.11
CA LEU A 103 -13.20 -6.40 0.46
C LEU A 103 -13.39 -6.44 1.97
N LEU A 104 -12.56 -7.22 2.65
CA LEU A 104 -12.73 -7.53 4.06
C LEU A 104 -12.00 -6.56 5.01
N MET A 105 -10.93 -5.88 4.59
CA MET A 105 -10.17 -4.95 5.46
C MET A 105 -10.99 -3.73 5.93
N VAL A 106 -12.10 -3.44 5.26
CA VAL A 106 -13.03 -2.37 5.64
C VAL A 106 -13.68 -2.63 7.00
N THR A 107 -13.74 -3.89 7.46
CA THR A 107 -14.37 -4.27 8.74
C THR A 107 -13.56 -3.89 9.95
N GLU A 108 -12.23 -3.90 9.82
CA GLU A 108 -11.28 -3.61 10.88
C GLU A 108 -10.88 -2.14 10.87
N THR A 109 -10.67 -1.61 9.66
CA THR A 109 -10.14 -0.27 9.47
C THR A 109 -10.83 0.39 8.27
N PRO A 110 -11.57 1.49 8.44
CA PRO A 110 -12.28 2.15 7.33
C PRO A 110 -11.30 2.67 6.24
N TYR A 111 -10.05 2.93 6.60
CA TYR A 111 -8.97 3.33 5.68
C TYR A 111 -8.23 2.14 5.04
N GLY A 112 -8.51 0.90 5.43
CA GLY A 112 -7.87 -0.31 4.89
C GLY A 112 -7.92 -0.38 3.36
N PRO A 113 -9.10 -0.23 2.73
CA PRO A 113 -9.23 -0.23 1.27
C PRO A 113 -8.40 0.86 0.58
N LEU A 114 -8.26 2.04 1.21
CA LEU A 114 -7.44 3.13 0.71
C LEU A 114 -5.94 2.77 0.75
N CYS A 115 -5.49 2.19 1.87
CA CYS A 115 -4.12 1.68 1.99
C CYS A 115 -3.83 0.64 0.92
N VAL A 116 -4.78 -0.21 0.55
CA VAL A 116 -4.50 -1.16 -0.51
C VAL A 116 -4.51 -0.52 -1.90
N LEU A 117 -5.37 0.46 -2.17
CA LEU A 117 -5.32 1.21 -3.42
C LEU A 117 -3.91 1.79 -3.66
N THR A 118 -3.28 2.35 -2.63
CA THR A 118 -1.93 2.95 -2.74
C THR A 118 -0.83 1.93 -3.05
N VAL A 119 -1.04 0.64 -2.76
CA VAL A 119 -0.11 -0.45 -3.09
C VAL A 119 -0.46 -1.10 -4.44
N LEU A 120 -1.75 -1.32 -4.69
CA LEU A 120 -2.25 -2.00 -5.88
C LEU A 120 -2.00 -1.19 -7.15
N VAL A 121 -2.17 0.14 -7.10
CA VAL A 121 -1.94 1.01 -8.26
C VAL A 121 -0.49 0.93 -8.77
N PRO A 122 0.55 1.10 -7.93
CA PRO A 122 1.94 0.84 -8.31
C PRO A 122 2.18 -0.56 -8.89
N LEU A 123 1.67 -1.62 -8.24
CA LEU A 123 1.85 -3.00 -8.70
C LEU A 123 1.23 -3.23 -10.08
N LEU A 124 0.02 -2.72 -10.29
CA LEU A 124 -0.67 -2.80 -11.58
C LEU A 124 0.13 -2.09 -12.68
N LEU A 125 0.65 -0.90 -12.40
CA LEU A 125 1.45 -0.15 -13.36
C LEU A 125 2.77 -0.86 -13.72
N ILE A 126 3.40 -1.52 -12.75
CA ILE A 126 4.56 -2.39 -13.00
C ILE A 126 4.16 -3.57 -13.90
N GLY A 127 3.03 -4.20 -13.60
CA GLY A 127 2.47 -5.26 -14.45
C GLY A 127 2.22 -4.79 -15.89
N ILE A 128 1.60 -3.62 -16.07
CA ILE A 128 1.36 -3.01 -17.40
C ILE A 128 2.68 -2.74 -18.12
N LYS A 129 3.69 -2.22 -17.42
CA LYS A 129 5.02 -2.01 -18.00
C LYS A 129 5.63 -3.32 -18.49
N ASP A 130 5.68 -4.34 -17.65
CA ASP A 130 6.36 -5.58 -17.99
C ASP A 130 5.63 -6.39 -19.06
N LEU A 131 4.29 -6.26 -19.15
CA LEU A 131 3.45 -6.90 -20.17
C LEU A 131 3.43 -6.14 -21.50
N CYS A 132 3.14 -4.83 -21.48
CA CYS A 132 2.86 -4.05 -22.68
C CYS A 132 4.04 -3.17 -23.13
N TYR A 133 4.90 -2.76 -22.21
CA TYR A 133 5.96 -1.76 -22.45
C TYR A 133 7.35 -2.25 -22.05
N LYS A 134 7.61 -3.56 -22.21
CA LYS A 134 8.88 -4.21 -21.83
C LYS A 134 10.13 -3.54 -22.41
N HIS A 135 10.00 -2.93 -23.59
CA HIS A 135 11.06 -2.24 -24.33
C HIS A 135 11.36 -0.83 -23.78
N VAL A 136 10.45 -0.25 -23.00
CA VAL A 136 10.59 1.11 -22.47
C VAL A 136 11.47 1.04 -21.20
N PRO A 137 12.54 1.87 -21.10
CA PRO A 137 13.32 1.96 -19.89
C PRO A 137 12.46 2.34 -18.69
N GLY A 138 12.70 1.71 -17.53
CA GLY A 138 11.86 1.88 -16.34
C GLY A 138 11.74 3.33 -15.87
N HIS A 139 12.79 4.13 -16.03
CA HIS A 139 12.76 5.55 -15.69
C HIS A 139 11.89 6.39 -16.63
N VAL A 140 11.88 6.09 -17.94
CA VAL A 140 10.99 6.77 -18.89
C VAL A 140 9.54 6.43 -18.57
N TYR A 141 9.28 5.16 -18.27
CA TYR A 141 7.95 4.71 -17.86
C TYR A 141 7.48 5.37 -16.56
N ALA A 142 8.35 5.54 -15.56
CA ALA A 142 8.01 6.25 -14.32
C ALA A 142 7.63 7.73 -14.58
N ILE A 143 8.32 8.41 -15.50
CA ILE A 143 7.94 9.77 -15.91
C ILE A 143 6.56 9.77 -16.60
N TRP A 144 6.25 8.77 -17.40
CA TRP A 144 4.90 8.64 -17.99
C TRP A 144 3.82 8.43 -16.93
N MET A 145 4.12 7.63 -15.89
CA MET A 145 3.22 7.39 -14.77
C MET A 145 2.90 8.67 -14.00
N HIS A 146 3.86 9.59 -13.83
CA HIS A 146 3.62 10.89 -13.19
C HIS A 146 2.44 11.62 -13.82
N SER A 147 2.50 11.86 -15.14
CA SER A 147 1.46 12.60 -15.85
C SER A 147 0.10 11.92 -15.75
N VAL A 148 0.06 10.58 -15.84
CA VAL A 148 -1.19 9.81 -15.74
C VAL A 148 -1.79 9.91 -14.34
N LEU A 149 -1.01 9.62 -13.30
CA LEU A 149 -1.48 9.57 -11.92
C LEU A 149 -1.90 10.94 -11.40
N VAL A 150 -1.14 11.99 -11.72
CA VAL A 150 -1.52 13.36 -11.35
C VAL A 150 -2.81 13.77 -12.07
N THR A 151 -2.95 13.45 -13.36
CA THR A 151 -4.19 13.76 -14.09
C THR A 151 -5.39 13.02 -13.50
N GLN A 152 -5.24 11.75 -13.12
CA GLN A 152 -6.30 11.00 -12.43
C GLN A 152 -6.65 11.60 -11.08
N GLY A 153 -5.66 11.94 -10.26
CA GLY A 153 -5.90 12.57 -8.97
C GLY A 153 -6.62 13.91 -9.11
N VAL A 154 -6.19 14.78 -10.03
CA VAL A 154 -6.87 16.05 -10.30
C VAL A 154 -8.31 15.82 -10.77
N ALA A 155 -8.53 14.88 -11.70
CA ALA A 155 -9.87 14.53 -12.16
C ALA A 155 -10.75 14.04 -11.00
N LEU A 156 -10.21 13.21 -10.11
CA LEU A 156 -10.93 12.69 -8.96
C LEU A 156 -11.24 13.78 -7.91
N ILE A 157 -10.35 14.74 -7.70
CA ILE A 157 -10.62 15.94 -6.89
C ILE A 157 -11.81 16.72 -7.46
N VAL A 158 -11.83 16.97 -8.77
CA VAL A 158 -12.93 17.68 -9.44
C VAL A 158 -14.25 16.92 -9.28
N VAL A 159 -14.24 15.60 -9.46
CA VAL A 159 -15.42 14.74 -9.26
C VAL A 159 -15.90 14.80 -7.81
N PHE A 160 -14.98 14.67 -6.84
CA PHE A 160 -15.30 14.73 -5.42
C PHE A 160 -15.94 16.06 -5.03
N PHE A 161 -15.33 17.20 -5.36
CA PHE A 161 -15.92 18.51 -5.03
C PHE A 161 -17.24 18.77 -5.77
N SER A 162 -17.36 18.31 -7.02
CA SER A 162 -18.63 18.43 -7.77
C SER A 162 -19.75 17.60 -7.13
N TRP A 163 -19.42 16.48 -6.49
CA TRP A 163 -20.36 15.64 -5.74
C TRP A 163 -20.67 16.23 -4.36
N ALA A 164 -19.64 16.55 -3.57
CA ALA A 164 -19.77 17.07 -2.21
C ALA A 164 -20.49 18.43 -2.14
N LEU A 165 -20.39 19.26 -3.18
CA LEU A 165 -21.07 20.55 -3.25
C LEU A 165 -22.52 20.46 -3.77
N ARG A 166 -23.01 19.28 -4.19
CA ARG A 166 -24.45 19.09 -4.41
C ARG A 166 -25.08 18.99 -3.03
N GLY A 167 -25.99 19.91 -2.72
CA GLY A 167 -26.39 20.29 -1.35
C GLY A 167 -26.79 19.17 -0.37
N GLU A 168 -27.06 17.96 -0.84
CA GLU A 168 -27.37 16.78 -0.02
C GLU A 168 -26.13 15.98 0.43
N ASN A 169 -24.94 16.25 -0.13
CA ASN A 169 -23.71 15.49 0.14
C ASN A 169 -22.64 16.32 0.87
N PHE A 170 -22.97 17.55 1.25
CA PHE A 170 -22.06 18.38 2.00
C PHE A 170 -21.85 17.78 3.40
N TRP A 171 -20.64 17.84 3.95
CA TRP A 171 -20.36 17.30 5.28
C TRP A 171 -20.92 18.21 6.38
N ASP A 172 -22.24 18.20 6.53
CA ASP A 172 -23.00 18.86 7.59
C ASP A 172 -23.52 17.85 8.63
N ALA A 173 -24.13 18.36 9.70
CA ALA A 173 -24.62 17.51 10.79
C ALA A 173 -25.66 16.46 10.33
N PRO A 174 -26.65 16.77 9.46
CA PRO A 174 -27.56 15.77 8.90
C PRO A 174 -26.83 14.67 8.11
N THR A 175 -25.93 15.04 7.19
CA THR A 175 -25.18 14.08 6.39
C THR A 175 -24.30 13.20 7.26
N ARG A 176 -23.62 13.78 8.24
CA ARG A 176 -22.81 13.04 9.22
C ARG A 176 -23.65 12.01 9.98
N ALA A 177 -24.83 12.40 10.46
CA ALA A 177 -25.73 11.47 11.16
C ALA A 177 -26.22 10.33 10.27
N ILE A 178 -26.55 10.62 9.00
CA ILE A 178 -27.00 9.60 8.03
C ILE A 178 -25.88 8.62 7.71
N TYR A 179 -24.67 9.11 7.44
CA TYR A 179 -23.52 8.24 7.18
C TYR A 179 -23.16 7.40 8.41
N SER A 180 -23.31 7.97 9.61
CA SER A 180 -22.97 7.26 10.85
C SER A 180 -23.98 6.18 11.20
N ASP A 181 -25.27 6.48 11.06
CA ASP A 181 -26.36 5.51 11.24
C ASP A 181 -26.24 4.35 10.23
N ARG A 182 -26.06 4.66 8.94
CA ARG A 182 -25.88 3.64 7.88
C ARG A 182 -24.56 2.89 7.98
N GLY A 183 -23.52 3.55 8.49
CA GLY A 183 -22.22 2.95 8.75
C GLY A 183 -22.22 2.01 9.96
N GLY A 184 -23.30 1.95 10.74
CA GLY A 184 -23.38 1.11 11.93
C GLY A 184 -22.52 1.61 13.09
N CYS A 185 -22.25 2.92 13.15
CA CYS A 185 -21.43 3.50 14.20
C CYS A 185 -22.10 3.33 15.57
N LYS A 186 -21.28 3.12 16.60
CA LYS A 186 -21.77 3.08 17.97
C LYS A 186 -22.26 4.48 18.37
N ILE A 187 -23.48 4.54 18.90
CA ILE A 187 -24.08 5.76 19.41
C ILE A 187 -23.52 6.06 20.79
N ASP A 188 -23.09 7.30 21.03
CA ASP A 188 -22.75 7.78 22.36
C ASP A 188 -23.78 8.80 22.87
N PHE A 189 -24.30 8.56 24.07
CA PHE A 189 -25.26 9.42 24.73
C PHE A 189 -24.63 10.20 25.90
N GLU A 190 -23.31 10.10 26.12
CA GLU A 190 -22.63 10.82 27.20
C GLU A 190 -22.85 12.35 27.06
N GLY A 191 -23.53 12.95 28.04
CA GLY A 191 -23.91 14.37 28.02
C GLY A 191 -25.09 14.74 27.10
N LEU A 192 -25.68 13.76 26.42
CA LEU A 192 -26.83 13.90 25.52
C LEU A 192 -27.94 12.90 25.89
N GLU A 193 -28.18 12.65 27.17
CA GLU A 193 -29.12 11.62 27.63
C GLU A 193 -30.56 11.91 27.17
N GLN A 194 -30.95 13.17 26.99
CA GLN A 194 -32.24 13.57 26.40
C GLN A 194 -32.45 13.10 24.96
N CYS A 195 -31.38 12.69 24.27
CA CYS A 195 -31.43 12.20 22.90
C CYS A 195 -31.69 10.69 22.82
N ALA A 196 -31.60 9.98 23.96
CA ALA A 196 -32.00 8.59 24.07
C ALA A 196 -33.53 8.50 24.11
N GLY A 197 -34.12 7.82 23.10
CA GLY A 197 -35.55 7.53 23.07
C GLY A 197 -35.92 6.41 24.05
N ASN A 198 -36.33 5.25 23.53
CA ASN A 198 -36.61 4.06 24.34
C ASN A 198 -35.31 3.32 24.71
N GLY A 199 -34.41 3.97 25.42
CA GLY A 199 -33.16 3.38 25.92
C GLY A 199 -31.99 3.53 24.96
N THR A 200 -31.91 2.73 23.89
CA THR A 200 -30.71 2.65 23.02
C THR A 200 -30.88 3.23 21.62
N VAL A 201 -32.10 3.64 21.26
CA VAL A 201 -32.42 4.17 19.93
C VAL A 201 -32.45 5.70 19.98
N PRO A 202 -31.85 6.40 19.01
CA PRO A 202 -31.87 7.86 18.97
C PRO A 202 -33.29 8.40 18.79
N CYS A 203 -33.55 9.62 19.26
CA CYS A 203 -34.86 10.28 19.15
C CYS A 203 -35.22 10.80 17.74
N PHE A 204 -34.40 10.48 16.73
CA PHE A 204 -34.62 10.76 15.32
C PHE A 204 -34.47 9.47 14.51
N TRP A 205 -34.99 9.46 13.30
CA TRP A 205 -34.77 8.37 12.35
C TRP A 205 -34.32 8.92 11.00
N THR A 206 -33.51 8.14 10.30
CA THR A 206 -33.06 8.45 8.94
C THR A 206 -34.01 7.78 7.95
N SER A 207 -34.42 8.50 6.91
CA SER A 207 -35.16 7.88 5.81
C SER A 207 -34.20 7.07 4.94
N THR A 208 -34.62 5.87 4.50
CA THR A 208 -33.84 5.10 3.51
C THR A 208 -33.84 5.80 2.15
N ASP A 209 -34.93 6.51 1.81
CA ASP A 209 -35.21 6.97 0.45
C ASP A 209 -34.77 8.42 0.20
N LYS A 210 -34.55 9.20 1.27
CA LYS A 210 -34.14 10.61 1.20
C LYS A 210 -33.08 10.92 2.24
N VAL A 211 -32.21 11.89 1.93
CA VAL A 211 -31.24 12.47 2.85
C VAL A 211 -31.95 13.45 3.80
N ASP A 212 -32.94 12.94 4.52
CA ASP A 212 -33.75 13.71 5.47
C ASP A 212 -33.70 13.02 6.83
N VAL A 213 -33.45 13.81 7.88
CA VAL A 213 -33.51 13.37 9.27
C VAL A 213 -34.83 13.86 9.87
N GLU A 214 -35.68 12.92 10.28
CA GLU A 214 -36.96 13.23 10.91
C GLU A 214 -36.82 13.15 12.43
N PHE A 215 -37.17 14.25 13.10
CA PHE A 215 -37.05 14.39 14.55
C PHE A 215 -38.39 14.06 15.22
N ASN A 216 -38.35 13.32 16.34
CA ASN A 216 -39.49 13.30 17.24
C ASN A 216 -39.73 14.71 17.80
N SER A 217 -40.98 15.04 18.14
CA SER A 217 -41.42 16.30 18.74
C SER A 217 -40.60 16.79 19.95
N GLN A 218 -39.90 15.89 20.63
CA GLN A 218 -39.05 16.20 21.79
C GLN A 218 -37.55 16.24 21.47
N CYS A 219 -37.16 15.84 20.26
CA CYS A 219 -35.77 15.73 19.82
C CYS A 219 -35.27 17.08 19.26
N ARG A 220 -34.06 17.48 19.64
CA ARG A 220 -33.42 18.72 19.15
C ARG A 220 -32.34 18.41 18.13
N ALA A 221 -31.98 19.38 17.28
CA ALA A 221 -30.90 19.23 16.29
C ALA A 221 -29.54 18.88 16.92
N GLN A 222 -29.31 19.27 18.19
CA GLN A 222 -28.11 18.88 18.94
C GLN A 222 -27.98 17.36 19.14
N CYS A 223 -29.08 16.60 19.01
CA CYS A 223 -29.03 15.14 19.08
C CYS A 223 -28.32 14.50 17.89
N LEU A 224 -27.99 15.25 16.83
CA LEU A 224 -27.13 14.76 15.75
C LEU A 224 -25.66 14.61 16.18
N ASP A 225 -25.27 15.22 17.31
CA ASP A 225 -23.90 15.16 17.84
C ASP A 225 -23.61 13.84 18.58
N ILE A 226 -24.60 12.95 18.76
CA ILE A 226 -24.39 11.58 19.29
C ILE A 226 -23.49 10.70 18.41
N TYR A 227 -23.20 11.16 17.18
CA TYR A 227 -22.30 10.53 16.22
C TYR A 227 -21.04 11.35 15.97
N GLU A 228 -20.70 12.29 16.86
CA GLU A 228 -19.52 13.16 16.68
C GLU A 228 -18.22 12.36 16.55
N GLU A 229 -18.13 11.21 17.22
CA GLU A 229 -16.95 10.34 17.22
C GLU A 229 -16.88 9.32 16.08
N CYS A 230 -17.86 9.26 15.17
CA CYS A 230 -17.81 8.25 14.09
C CYS A 230 -16.84 8.64 12.96
N GLU A 231 -15.61 8.14 13.05
CA GLU A 231 -14.56 8.38 12.08
C GLU A 231 -14.78 7.61 10.76
N GLU A 232 -15.41 6.44 10.82
CA GLU A 232 -15.70 5.59 9.67
C GLU A 232 -16.55 6.34 8.64
N ALA A 233 -17.59 7.03 9.11
CA ALA A 233 -18.47 7.85 8.30
C ALA A 233 -17.71 8.95 7.56
N PHE A 234 -16.82 9.66 8.26
CA PHE A 234 -15.99 10.71 7.67
C PHE A 234 -14.98 10.16 6.66
N ILE A 235 -14.36 9.02 6.95
CA ILE A 235 -13.41 8.38 6.05
C ILE A 235 -14.12 7.91 4.78
N ILE A 236 -15.29 7.27 4.87
CA ILE A 236 -16.08 6.85 3.70
C ILE A 236 -16.47 8.06 2.84
N TRP A 237 -16.84 9.18 3.46
CA TRP A 237 -17.15 10.43 2.74
C TRP A 237 -15.91 11.01 2.06
N SER A 238 -14.77 11.08 2.76
CA SER A 238 -13.53 11.71 2.27
C SER A 238 -12.66 10.80 1.39
N ASN A 239 -12.95 9.50 1.30
CA ASN A 239 -12.17 8.50 0.57
C ASN A 239 -11.80 8.88 -0.88
N PRO A 240 -12.69 9.48 -1.71
CA PRO A 240 -12.33 9.90 -3.07
C PRO A 240 -11.24 10.98 -3.08
N PHE A 241 -11.30 11.93 -2.14
CA PHE A 241 -10.28 12.95 -1.99
C PHE A 241 -8.96 12.35 -1.52
N LEU A 242 -8.97 11.46 -0.53
CA LEU A 242 -7.77 10.79 -0.04
C LEU A 242 -7.13 9.89 -1.11
N ALA A 243 -7.93 9.18 -1.90
CA ALA A 243 -7.43 8.42 -3.04
C ALA A 243 -6.76 9.34 -4.08
N ALA A 244 -7.37 10.49 -4.37
CA ALA A 244 -6.79 11.46 -5.29
C ALA A 244 -5.45 12.00 -4.80
N MET A 245 -5.34 12.33 -3.52
CA MET A 245 -4.09 12.77 -2.90
C MET A 245 -3.01 11.70 -2.99
N ALA A 246 -3.35 10.42 -2.78
CA ALA A 246 -2.40 9.32 -2.92
C ALA A 246 -1.86 9.22 -4.35
N LEU A 247 -2.75 9.27 -5.36
CA LEU A 247 -2.34 9.22 -6.76
C LEU A 247 -1.41 10.39 -7.12
N ILE A 248 -1.71 11.59 -6.61
CA ILE A 248 -0.86 12.77 -6.81
C ILE A 248 0.51 12.58 -6.17
N VAL A 249 0.57 12.13 -4.92
CA VAL A 249 1.83 11.88 -4.20
C VAL A 249 2.67 10.83 -4.92
N ILE A 250 2.08 9.68 -5.26
CA ILE A 250 2.74 8.61 -6.02
C ILE A 250 3.21 9.12 -7.39
N GLY A 251 2.39 9.93 -8.05
CA GLY A 251 2.73 10.60 -9.31
C GLY A 251 3.92 11.54 -9.17
N PHE A 252 3.96 12.39 -8.14
CA PHE A 252 5.10 13.28 -7.87
C PHE A 252 6.38 12.50 -7.57
N ILE A 253 6.29 11.44 -6.78
CA ILE A 253 7.45 10.59 -6.50
C ILE A 253 7.99 10.00 -7.81
N SER A 254 7.11 9.53 -8.69
CA SER A 254 7.49 9.01 -10.00
C SER A 254 8.25 10.04 -10.88
N LEU A 255 7.98 11.34 -10.71
CA LEU A 255 8.69 12.42 -11.42
C LEU A 255 10.13 12.59 -10.95
N TYR A 256 10.38 12.46 -9.64
CA TYR A 256 11.69 12.66 -9.04
C TYR A 256 12.62 11.44 -9.19
N LEU A 257 12.10 10.30 -9.66
CA LEU A 257 12.85 9.09 -9.93
C LEU A 257 13.54 9.13 -11.30
N LYS A 258 14.48 10.05 -11.48
CA LYS A 258 15.37 10.12 -12.65
C LYS A 258 16.74 9.53 -12.30
N PRO A 259 17.02 8.26 -12.63
CA PRO A 259 18.27 7.62 -12.27
C PRO A 259 19.47 8.18 -13.04
N ASP A 260 19.26 8.74 -14.23
CA ASP A 260 20.33 9.18 -15.13
C ASP A 260 20.73 10.64 -14.94
N ASP A 261 20.09 11.34 -14.01
CA ASP A 261 20.52 12.66 -13.58
C ASP A 261 21.74 12.49 -12.64
N PRO A 262 22.91 13.12 -12.90
CA PRO A 262 24.02 13.15 -11.95
C PRO A 262 23.61 13.71 -10.58
N GLN A 263 22.48 14.42 -10.49
CA GLN A 263 21.86 14.88 -9.26
C GLN A 263 20.78 13.94 -8.69
N ALA A 264 20.73 12.66 -9.08
CA ALA A 264 19.72 11.70 -8.57
C ALA A 264 19.63 11.64 -7.02
N HIS A 265 20.74 11.87 -6.31
CA HIS A 265 20.74 12.02 -4.84
C HIS A 265 19.90 13.20 -4.35
N HIS A 266 19.87 14.32 -5.10
CA HIS A 266 18.99 15.45 -4.83
C HIS A 266 17.52 15.06 -5.07
N GLY A 267 17.23 14.23 -6.07
CA GLY A 267 15.88 13.70 -6.32
C GLY A 267 15.34 12.87 -5.16
N ILE A 268 16.13 11.92 -4.63
CA ILE A 268 15.73 11.12 -3.45
C ILE A 268 15.57 12.03 -2.22
N SER A 269 16.49 12.97 -1.99
CA SER A 269 16.37 13.92 -0.89
C SER A 269 15.13 14.81 -1.03
N ALA A 270 14.79 15.24 -2.25
CA ALA A 270 13.60 16.02 -2.54
C ALA A 270 12.31 15.22 -2.25
N VAL A 271 12.28 13.93 -2.61
CA VAL A 271 11.16 13.03 -2.27
C VAL A 271 10.99 12.93 -0.76
N VAL A 272 12.08 12.68 -0.03
CA VAL A 272 12.02 12.59 1.45
C VAL A 272 11.57 13.91 2.08
N ARG A 273 12.08 15.05 1.58
CA ARG A 273 11.68 16.39 2.05
C ARG A 273 10.21 16.68 1.75
N PHE A 274 9.76 16.39 0.53
CA PHE A 274 8.37 16.54 0.12
C PHE A 274 7.47 15.69 1.01
N PHE A 275 7.84 14.43 1.25
CA PHE A 275 7.08 13.53 2.09
C PHE A 275 7.02 14.01 3.55
N ALA A 276 8.16 14.44 4.11
CA ALA A 276 8.20 15.00 5.46
C ALA A 276 7.33 16.26 5.61
N ILE A 277 7.38 17.18 4.64
CA ILE A 277 6.53 18.39 4.62
C ILE A 277 5.06 18.00 4.47
N PHE A 278 4.75 17.06 3.58
CA PHE A 278 3.40 16.56 3.36
C PHE A 278 2.82 15.95 4.64
N LEU A 279 3.54 15.04 5.30
CA LEU A 279 3.12 14.45 6.57
C LEU A 279 2.96 15.50 7.68
N PHE A 280 3.86 16.47 7.74
CA PHE A 280 3.79 17.55 8.72
C PHE A 280 2.55 18.43 8.51
N LEU A 281 2.28 18.83 7.26
CA LEU A 281 1.06 19.58 6.93
C LEU A 281 -0.19 18.78 7.24
N PHE A 282 -0.20 17.51 6.86
CA PHE A 282 -1.33 16.62 7.09
C PHE A 282 -1.61 16.42 8.58
N TRP A 283 -0.55 16.27 9.39
CA TRP A 283 -0.63 16.24 10.85
C TRP A 283 -1.18 17.56 11.42
N ILE A 284 -0.70 18.72 10.96
CA ILE A 284 -1.23 20.03 11.37
C ILE A 284 -2.73 20.13 11.07
N PHE A 285 -3.16 19.74 9.87
CA PHE A 285 -4.58 19.79 9.51
C PHE A 285 -5.43 18.85 10.36
N ALA A 286 -4.93 17.65 10.66
CA ALA A 286 -5.60 16.71 11.56
C ALA A 286 -5.75 17.30 12.97
N SER A 287 -4.68 17.90 13.51
CA SER A 287 -4.70 18.55 14.82
C SER A 287 -5.62 19.77 14.86
N LEU A 288 -5.63 20.58 13.80
CA LEU A 288 -6.51 21.76 13.70
C LEU A 288 -7.99 21.39 13.55
N ALA A 289 -8.27 20.24 12.93
CA ALA A 289 -9.62 19.70 12.84
C ALA A 289 -10.15 19.15 14.18
N GLY A 290 -9.33 19.16 15.24
CA GLY A 290 -9.68 18.58 16.53
C GLY A 290 -9.93 17.09 16.44
N ALA A 291 -9.35 16.43 15.43
CA ALA A 291 -9.65 15.05 15.15
C ALA A 291 -9.15 14.15 16.29
N GLY A 292 -9.99 13.22 16.72
CA GLY A 292 -9.69 12.27 17.76
C GLY A 292 -8.46 11.40 17.47
N ASP A 293 -8.08 10.59 18.45
CA ASP A 293 -6.94 9.69 18.37
C ASP A 293 -7.02 8.75 17.15
N GLY A 294 -8.22 8.33 16.77
CA GLY A 294 -8.41 7.40 15.65
C GLY A 294 -8.09 8.01 14.29
N LEU A 295 -8.46 9.28 14.02
CA LEU A 295 -8.10 9.93 12.76
C LEU A 295 -6.58 9.98 12.65
N SER A 296 -5.87 10.38 13.71
CA SER A 296 -4.41 10.44 13.70
C SER A 296 -3.77 9.10 13.33
N SER A 297 -4.29 7.99 13.87
CA SER A 297 -3.84 6.63 13.56
C SER A 297 -4.10 6.25 12.09
N SER A 298 -5.27 6.61 11.58
CA SER A 298 -5.68 6.40 10.18
C SER A 298 -4.76 7.14 9.21
N LEU A 299 -4.40 8.38 9.53
CA LEU A 299 -3.50 9.17 8.70
C LEU A 299 -2.07 8.63 8.72
N ILE A 300 -1.58 8.12 9.87
CA ILE A 300 -0.28 7.45 9.97
C ILE A 300 -0.27 6.18 9.12
N ALA A 301 -1.32 5.35 9.21
CA ALA A 301 -1.42 4.14 8.40
C ALA A 301 -1.46 4.45 6.89
N TYR A 302 -2.23 5.46 6.50
CA TYR A 302 -2.28 5.95 5.12
C TYR A 302 -0.92 6.45 4.63
N ALA A 303 -0.21 7.23 5.45
CA ALA A 303 1.16 7.67 5.18
C ALA A 303 2.12 6.50 4.96
N LEU A 304 2.11 5.52 5.86
CA LEU A 304 2.93 4.32 5.73
C LEU A 304 2.59 3.56 4.45
N SER A 305 1.31 3.45 4.08
CA SER A 305 0.93 2.78 2.85
C SER A 305 1.40 3.52 1.59
N MET A 306 1.36 4.86 1.59
CA MET A 306 1.97 5.66 0.52
C MET A 306 3.48 5.44 0.44
N CYS A 307 4.19 5.33 1.57
CA CYS A 307 5.60 4.96 1.61
C CYS A 307 5.86 3.60 0.95
N VAL A 308 5.03 2.60 1.25
CA VAL A 308 5.13 1.27 0.65
C VAL A 308 4.89 1.33 -0.85
N GLY A 309 3.80 1.96 -1.29
CA GLY A 309 3.49 2.16 -2.71
C GLY A 309 4.61 2.88 -3.48
N SER A 310 5.20 3.88 -2.85
CA SER A 310 6.33 4.64 -3.41
C SER A 310 7.60 3.80 -3.51
N SER A 311 7.89 3.00 -2.48
CA SER A 311 9.04 2.08 -2.44
C SER A 311 8.95 1.01 -3.52
N ILE A 312 7.73 0.56 -3.84
CA ILE A 312 7.46 -0.35 -4.96
C ILE A 312 7.88 0.30 -6.29
N ILE A 313 7.48 1.54 -6.56
CA ILE A 313 7.91 2.25 -7.79
C ILE A 313 9.43 2.46 -7.80
N MET A 314 10.01 2.90 -6.68
CA MET A 314 11.46 3.08 -6.55
C MET A 314 12.22 1.79 -6.87
N SER A 315 11.75 0.65 -6.37
CA SER A 315 12.36 -0.65 -6.62
C SER A 315 12.45 -0.92 -8.12
N VAL A 316 11.38 -0.66 -8.88
CA VAL A 316 11.35 -0.96 -10.33
C VAL A 316 12.21 -0.02 -11.15
N VAL A 317 12.34 1.24 -10.73
CA VAL A 317 13.24 2.20 -11.41
C VAL A 317 14.70 1.85 -11.16
N PHE A 318 15.06 1.51 -9.92
CA PHE A 318 16.46 1.31 -9.54
C PHE A 318 16.97 -0.12 -9.66
N TRP A 319 16.10 -1.15 -9.73
CA TRP A 319 16.51 -2.57 -9.70
C TRP A 319 17.61 -2.91 -10.71
N LYS A 320 17.45 -2.49 -11.97
CA LYS A 320 18.43 -2.78 -13.03
C LYS A 320 19.74 -2.01 -12.88
N LYS A 321 19.72 -0.81 -12.29
CA LYS A 321 20.91 0.04 -12.11
C LYS A 321 21.74 -0.40 -10.90
N LEU A 322 21.06 -0.87 -9.84
CA LEU A 322 21.68 -1.52 -8.68
C LEU A 322 22.45 -2.79 -9.08
N THR A 323 22.04 -3.48 -10.13
CA THR A 323 22.73 -4.69 -10.59
C THR A 323 23.91 -4.43 -11.52
N SER A 324 24.13 -3.20 -12.03
CA SER A 324 25.04 -2.97 -13.16
C SER A 324 26.26 -2.07 -12.91
N THR A 325 26.45 -1.43 -11.74
CA THR A 325 27.55 -0.43 -11.58
C THR A 325 28.27 -0.43 -10.23
N ASP A 326 29.61 -0.35 -10.29
CA ASP A 326 30.59 -0.19 -9.18
C ASP A 326 30.41 1.10 -8.34
N THR A 327 29.60 2.06 -8.79
CA THR A 327 29.29 3.32 -8.07
C THR A 327 28.52 3.09 -6.76
N ILE A 328 28.01 1.89 -6.53
CA ILE A 328 27.38 1.48 -5.28
C ILE A 328 28.37 1.49 -4.11
N GLY A 329 29.68 1.37 -4.36
CA GLY A 329 30.68 1.32 -3.28
C GLY A 329 30.65 2.51 -2.32
N GLY A 330 30.26 3.71 -2.76
CA GLY A 330 30.16 4.90 -1.90
C GLY A 330 28.88 4.93 -1.04
N ALA A 331 27.72 4.74 -1.66
CA ALA A 331 26.43 4.72 -0.96
C ALA A 331 26.29 3.47 -0.07
N TYR A 332 26.83 2.33 -0.53
CA TYR A 332 26.87 1.10 0.26
C TYR A 332 27.67 1.30 1.53
N LYS A 333 28.84 1.96 1.49
CA LYS A 333 29.63 2.25 2.70
C LYS A 333 28.89 3.12 3.72
N GLN A 334 28.09 4.10 3.26
CA GLN A 334 27.25 4.90 4.18
C GLN A 334 26.06 4.09 4.69
N ALA A 335 25.44 3.27 3.85
CA ALA A 335 24.34 2.40 4.22
C ALA A 335 24.78 1.21 5.08
N GLU A 336 26.05 0.79 5.01
CA GLU A 336 26.58 -0.39 5.69
C GLU A 336 26.41 -0.29 7.22
N ALA A 337 26.61 0.91 7.79
CA ALA A 337 26.38 1.16 9.20
C ALA A 337 24.91 0.97 9.60
N TYR A 338 23.97 1.45 8.77
CA TYR A 338 22.53 1.27 9.00
C TYR A 338 22.06 -0.16 8.70
N LEU A 339 22.68 -0.82 7.72
CA LEU A 339 22.41 -2.21 7.40
C LEU A 339 22.82 -3.12 8.55
N ASP A 340 23.93 -2.87 9.22
CA ASP A 340 24.34 -3.66 10.39
C ASP A 340 23.37 -3.48 11.57
N LEU A 341 22.86 -2.26 11.78
CA LEU A 341 21.79 -2.00 12.76
C LEU A 341 20.52 -2.79 12.42
N LEU A 342 20.11 -2.78 11.14
CA LEU A 342 18.92 -3.48 10.65
C LEU A 342 19.10 -5.01 10.71
N LYS A 343 20.27 -5.53 10.32
CA LYS A 343 20.61 -6.96 10.46
C LYS A 343 20.53 -7.40 11.92
N GLY A 344 20.96 -6.55 12.86
CA GLY A 344 20.86 -6.82 14.30
C GLY A 344 19.41 -6.98 14.74
N LEU A 345 18.54 -6.07 14.30
CA LEU A 345 17.09 -6.16 14.53
C LEU A 345 16.50 -7.43 13.91
N VAL A 346 16.88 -7.76 12.67
CA VAL A 346 16.38 -8.95 11.96
C VAL A 346 16.78 -10.24 12.67
N ILE A 347 18.03 -10.34 13.16
CA ILE A 347 18.45 -11.51 13.94
C ILE A 347 17.62 -11.59 15.23
N LEU A 348 17.48 -10.50 15.98
CA LEU A 348 16.74 -10.51 17.23
C LEU A 348 15.27 -10.94 17.03
N ALA A 349 14.60 -10.34 16.05
CA ALA A 349 13.17 -10.56 15.82
C ALA A 349 12.86 -11.88 15.08
N PHE A 350 13.72 -12.32 14.17
CA PHE A 350 13.39 -13.37 13.20
C PHE A 350 14.30 -14.61 13.25
N THR A 351 15.22 -14.75 14.22
CA THR A 351 16.02 -15.99 14.39
C THR A 351 15.20 -17.29 14.31
N PRO A 352 14.06 -17.45 15.03
CA PRO A 352 13.29 -18.70 14.93
C PRO A 352 12.75 -18.94 13.51
N LEU A 353 12.31 -17.89 12.82
CA LEU A 353 11.84 -18.00 11.43
C LEU A 353 12.98 -18.32 10.46
N LEU A 354 14.19 -17.79 10.69
CA LEU A 354 15.38 -18.09 9.89
C LEU A 354 15.78 -19.56 10.01
N ILE A 355 15.75 -20.13 11.22
CA ILE A 355 16.04 -21.56 11.43
C ILE A 355 14.99 -22.43 10.70
N LEU A 356 13.71 -22.09 10.86
CA LEU A 356 12.63 -22.80 10.17
C LEU A 356 12.77 -22.70 8.64
N TYR A 357 13.11 -21.53 8.10
CA TYR A 357 13.40 -21.30 6.68
C TYR A 357 14.50 -22.24 6.18
N LEU A 358 15.62 -22.36 6.90
CA LEU A 358 16.73 -23.25 6.51
C LEU A 358 16.33 -24.73 6.54
N LEU A 359 15.53 -25.17 7.52
CA LEU A 359 15.01 -26.53 7.59
C LEU A 359 14.09 -26.84 6.41
N ILE A 360 13.17 -25.92 6.08
CA ILE A 360 12.26 -26.09 4.94
C ILE A 360 13.03 -26.08 3.63
N CYS A 361 14.04 -25.21 3.47
CA CYS A 361 14.90 -25.23 2.30
C CYS A 361 15.66 -26.56 2.14
N ALA A 362 16.13 -27.16 3.23
CA ALA A 362 16.77 -28.47 3.21
C ALA A 362 15.79 -29.58 2.78
N LEU A 363 14.58 -29.58 3.33
CA LEU A 363 13.52 -30.53 2.96
C LEU A 363 13.09 -30.36 1.50
N ASN A 364 12.92 -29.12 1.04
CA ASN A 364 12.56 -28.81 -0.34
C ASN A 364 13.66 -29.30 -1.31
N GLN A 365 14.93 -29.07 -0.98
CA GLN A 365 16.07 -29.56 -1.77
C GLN A 365 16.12 -31.10 -1.80
N LEU A 366 15.79 -31.76 -0.69
CA LEU A 366 15.68 -33.23 -0.61
C LEU A 366 14.57 -33.74 -1.54
N VAL A 367 13.35 -33.18 -1.45
CA VAL A 367 12.21 -33.55 -2.30
C VAL A 367 12.55 -33.34 -3.78
N ARG A 368 13.16 -32.21 -4.14
CA ARG A 368 13.59 -31.93 -5.52
C ARG A 368 14.53 -32.99 -6.05
N ARG A 369 15.51 -33.43 -5.26
CA ARG A 369 16.43 -34.50 -5.66
C ARG A 369 15.73 -35.82 -5.87
N THR A 370 14.84 -36.19 -4.94
CA THR A 370 14.07 -37.45 -5.04
C THR A 370 13.17 -37.43 -6.27
N VAL A 371 12.41 -36.35 -6.48
CA VAL A 371 11.50 -36.22 -7.63
C VAL A 371 12.26 -36.16 -8.95
N THR A 372 13.36 -35.42 -9.04
CA THR A 372 14.16 -35.32 -10.28
C THR A 372 14.83 -36.65 -10.62
N CYS A 373 15.22 -37.44 -9.61
CA CYS A 373 15.76 -38.79 -9.81
C CYS A 373 14.70 -39.77 -10.34
N CYS A 374 13.44 -39.65 -9.88
CA CYS A 374 12.36 -40.56 -10.27
C CYS A 374 11.64 -40.14 -11.57
N CYS A 375 11.47 -38.85 -11.81
CA CYS A 375 10.69 -38.29 -12.93
C CYS A 375 11.38 -37.04 -13.54
N PRO A 376 12.37 -37.21 -14.42
CA PRO A 376 13.15 -36.11 -15.01
C PRO A 376 12.31 -35.12 -15.83
N CYS A 377 11.15 -35.56 -16.32
CA CYS A 377 10.28 -34.80 -17.22
C CYS A 377 9.47 -33.70 -16.50
N PHE A 378 9.33 -33.80 -15.17
CA PHE A 378 8.35 -33.02 -14.41
C PHE A 378 8.89 -31.70 -13.87
N VAL A 379 10.22 -31.58 -13.74
CA VAL A 379 10.87 -30.41 -13.13
C VAL A 379 11.93 -29.86 -14.07
N ARG A 380 11.68 -28.65 -14.59
CA ARG A 380 12.63 -27.93 -15.44
C ARG A 380 13.62 -27.15 -14.54
N LEU A 381 14.57 -27.86 -13.95
CA LEU A 381 15.67 -27.23 -13.20
C LEU A 381 16.60 -26.48 -14.16
N THR A 382 17.06 -25.31 -13.74
CA THR A 382 18.14 -24.62 -14.44
C THR A 382 19.44 -25.43 -14.36
N GLU A 383 20.33 -25.33 -15.36
CA GLU A 383 21.60 -26.07 -15.34
C GLU A 383 22.45 -25.73 -14.11
N GLU A 384 22.37 -24.48 -13.65
CA GLU A 384 23.03 -24.03 -12.43
C GLU A 384 22.51 -24.73 -11.16
N GLU A 385 21.21 -24.99 -11.08
CA GLU A 385 20.61 -25.72 -9.96
C GLU A 385 20.95 -27.21 -10.01
N LYS A 386 21.01 -27.80 -11.21
CA LYS A 386 21.45 -29.20 -11.38
C LYS A 386 22.89 -29.41 -10.92
N ALA A 387 23.75 -28.41 -11.13
CA ALA A 387 25.14 -28.44 -10.68
C ALA A 387 25.29 -28.31 -9.15
N HIS A 388 24.28 -27.80 -8.45
CA HIS A 388 24.36 -27.53 -7.01
C HIS A 388 24.25 -28.81 -6.16
N ARG A 389 25.36 -29.19 -5.51
CA ARG A 389 25.43 -30.39 -4.64
C ARG A 389 25.11 -30.13 -3.16
N GLY A 390 24.82 -28.89 -2.76
CA GLY A 390 24.51 -28.55 -1.37
C GLY A 390 23.24 -29.20 -0.80
N CYS A 391 23.12 -29.25 0.54
CA CYS A 391 21.92 -29.71 1.23
C CYS A 391 20.78 -28.67 1.25
N LEU A 392 21.11 -27.40 1.00
CA LEU A 392 20.16 -26.29 0.90
C LEU A 392 19.89 -25.96 -0.56
N THR A 393 18.77 -25.27 -0.84
CA THR A 393 18.55 -24.68 -2.16
C THR A 393 19.67 -23.70 -2.50
N LYS A 394 19.97 -23.50 -3.79
CA LYS A 394 21.07 -22.60 -4.21
C LYS A 394 20.91 -21.19 -3.61
N ARG A 395 19.66 -20.69 -3.57
CA ARG A 395 19.34 -19.40 -2.96
C ARG A 395 19.66 -19.35 -1.48
N ALA A 396 19.22 -20.35 -0.71
CA ALA A 396 19.52 -20.44 0.71
C ALA A 396 21.03 -20.63 0.97
N SER A 397 21.74 -21.40 0.13
CA SER A 397 23.20 -21.51 0.19
C SER A 397 23.88 -20.16 -0.01
N ASN A 398 23.49 -19.39 -1.03
CA ASN A 398 24.02 -18.04 -1.26
C ASN A 398 23.73 -17.11 -0.09
N GLN A 399 22.52 -17.13 0.47
CA GLN A 399 22.15 -16.33 1.64
C GLN A 399 22.96 -16.71 2.89
N VAL A 400 23.24 -18.00 3.10
CA VAL A 400 24.10 -18.46 4.19
C VAL A 400 25.56 -18.03 3.98
N GLU A 401 26.06 -18.06 2.74
CA GLU A 401 27.38 -17.53 2.41
C GLU A 401 27.46 -16.02 2.63
N ASP A 402 26.43 -15.27 2.24
CA ASP A 402 26.33 -13.84 2.51
C ASP A 402 26.27 -13.56 4.01
N PHE A 403 25.49 -14.34 4.76
CA PHE A 403 25.44 -14.26 6.22
C PHE A 403 26.82 -14.48 6.86
N LYS A 404 27.59 -15.48 6.39
CA LYS A 404 28.96 -15.74 6.87
C LYS A 404 29.94 -14.60 6.57
N ARG A 405 29.64 -13.75 5.58
CA ARG A 405 30.46 -12.56 5.25
C ARG A 405 30.13 -11.36 6.15
N TRP A 406 29.09 -11.43 6.99
CA TRP A 406 28.73 -10.33 7.87
C TRP A 406 29.75 -10.14 8.99
N ASN A 407 29.87 -8.91 9.47
CA ASN A 407 30.60 -8.62 10.72
C ASN A 407 29.73 -9.02 11.93
N HIS A 408 29.71 -10.32 12.25
CA HIS A 408 28.87 -10.89 13.31
C HIS A 408 29.01 -10.19 14.65
N SER A 409 30.21 -9.72 14.99
CA SER A 409 30.47 -9.00 16.24
C SER A 409 29.65 -7.71 16.32
N ARG A 410 29.68 -6.90 15.25
CA ARG A 410 28.93 -5.64 15.20
C ARG A 410 27.42 -5.86 15.15
N VAL A 411 26.97 -6.83 14.37
CA VAL A 411 25.54 -7.16 14.25
C VAL A 411 24.97 -7.67 15.58
N LEU A 412 25.70 -8.53 16.31
CA LEU A 412 25.27 -9.03 17.62
C LEU A 412 25.24 -7.92 18.67
N VAL A 413 26.20 -6.98 18.66
CA VAL A 413 26.17 -5.81 19.55
C VAL A 413 24.90 -4.98 19.30
N TYR A 414 24.54 -4.73 18.03
CA TYR A 414 23.29 -4.04 17.72
C TYR A 414 22.04 -4.83 18.10
N ALA A 415 22.05 -6.16 17.94
CA ALA A 415 20.95 -7.01 18.42
C ALA A 415 20.77 -6.88 19.95
N VAL A 416 21.87 -6.83 20.72
CA VAL A 416 21.83 -6.58 22.16
C VAL A 416 21.30 -5.17 22.46
N TYR A 417 21.72 -4.14 21.72
CA TYR A 417 21.17 -2.79 21.91
C TYR A 417 19.67 -2.70 21.62
N TRP A 418 19.18 -3.38 20.57
CA TRP A 418 17.75 -3.51 20.32
C TRP A 418 17.03 -4.24 21.45
N GLY A 419 17.62 -5.32 21.98
CA GLY A 419 17.08 -6.04 23.12
C GLY A 419 17.00 -5.19 24.39
N ILE A 420 18.05 -4.40 24.69
CA ILE A 420 18.06 -3.47 25.83
C ILE A 420 17.07 -2.33 25.62
N GLY A 421 16.91 -1.82 24.40
CA GLY A 421 15.95 -0.73 24.13
C GLY A 421 14.49 -1.19 24.12
N TYR A 422 14.24 -2.48 23.95
CA TYR A 422 12.88 -3.06 23.95
C TYR A 422 12.41 -3.47 25.36
N VAL A 423 13.34 -3.79 26.26
CA VAL A 423 13.08 -4.10 27.69
C VAL A 423 13.04 -2.81 28.49
#